data_AF-A0A7W1LNR0-F1
#
_entry.id   AF-A0A7W1LNR0-F1
#
_cell.length_a   1.000
_cell.length_b   1.000
_cell.length_c   1.000
_cell.angle_alpha   90.00
_cell.angle_beta   90.00
_cell.angle_gamma   90.00
#
_symmetry.space_group_name_H-M   'P 1'
#
loop_
_entity.id
_entity.type
_entity.pdbx_description
1 polymer ?
#
loop_
_entity_poly.entity_id
_entity_poly.type
_entity_poly.pdbx_seq_one_letter_code
_entity_poly.pdbx_strand_id
1 'polypeptide(L)'
;MIMGFIDEMRAEGHAVESTCRILREQGLQVAARTYRAWRAGRGVAARTVSDAVVVDALRATRGTPEGLYGRRKMAHHLRRSGLRWRSAPPTG
;
A
#
# COMPACT_ATOMS: atom_id res chain seq x y z
N MET A 1 7.45 13.36 -12.41
CA MET A 1 6.22 13.64 -13.20
C MET A 1 5.17 14.23 -12.26
N ILE A 2 4.36 15.19 -12.72
CA ILE A 2 3.46 16.04 -11.89
C ILE A 2 2.61 15.26 -10.87
N MET A 3 2.09 14.08 -11.25
CA MET A 3 1.29 13.26 -10.34
C MET A 3 2.08 12.74 -9.12
N GLY A 4 3.38 12.48 -9.28
CA GLY A 4 4.27 12.11 -8.17
C GLY A 4 4.52 13.26 -7.20
N PHE A 5 4.61 14.49 -7.71
CA PHE A 5 4.69 15.69 -6.88
C PHE A 5 3.39 15.91 -6.08
N ILE A 6 2.22 15.67 -6.69
CA ILE A 6 0.94 15.73 -5.97
C ILE A 6 0.86 14.65 -4.88
N ASP A 7 1.40 13.46 -5.13
CA ASP A 7 1.50 12.39 -4.12
C ASP A 7 2.41 12.77 -2.95
N GLU A 8 3.55 13.41 -3.22
CA GLU A 8 4.50 13.90 -2.21
C GLU A 8 3.87 14.99 -1.33
N MET A 9 3.29 16.03 -1.93
CA MET A 9 2.58 17.09 -1.20
C MET A 9 1.45 16.53 -0.33
N ARG A 10 0.73 15.51 -0.82
CA ARG A 10 -0.29 14.84 -0.01
C ARG A 10 0.32 14.02 1.13
N ALA A 11 1.46 13.37 0.93
CA ALA A 11 2.15 12.61 1.97
C ALA A 11 2.64 13.51 3.10
N GLU A 12 3.03 14.75 2.78
CA GLU A 12 3.37 15.81 3.73
C GLU A 12 2.14 16.43 4.43
N GLY A 13 0.93 16.06 4.01
CA GLY A 13 -0.32 16.49 4.64
C GLY A 13 -1.03 17.64 3.92
N HIS A 14 -0.55 18.07 2.74
CA HIS A 14 -1.23 19.09 1.96
C HIS A 14 -2.49 18.54 1.27
N ALA A 15 -3.54 19.37 1.23
CA ALA A 15 -4.77 19.05 0.51
C ALA A 15 -4.52 19.04 -1.01
N VAL A 16 -4.91 17.95 -1.68
CA VAL A 16 -4.74 17.76 -3.13
C VAL A 16 -5.39 18.89 -3.93
N GLU A 17 -6.55 19.36 -3.48
CA GLU A 17 -7.29 20.45 -4.09
C GLU A 17 -6.49 21.77 -4.08
N SER A 18 -5.77 22.03 -2.97
CA SER A 18 -4.90 23.19 -2.83
C SER A 18 -3.69 23.09 -3.77
N THR A 19 -3.01 21.93 -3.79
CA THR A 19 -1.89 21.68 -4.70
C THR A 19 -2.31 21.82 -6.17
N CYS A 20 -3.44 21.21 -6.57
CA CYS A 20 -3.96 21.36 -7.93
C CYS A 20 -4.39 22.79 -8.27
N ARG A 21 -4.76 23.63 -7.28
CA ARG A 21 -5.02 25.06 -7.51
C ARG A 21 -3.73 25.79 -7.88
N ILE A 22 -2.68 25.64 -7.08
CA ILE A 22 -1.38 26.27 -7.33
C ILE A 22 -0.76 25.80 -8.65
N LEU A 23 -0.82 24.51 -8.96
CA LEU A 23 -0.30 23.98 -10.22
C LEU A 23 -1.03 24.59 -11.43
N ARG A 24 -2.34 24.83 -11.33
CA ARG A 24 -3.10 25.52 -12.40
C ARG A 24 -2.71 26.99 -12.53
N GLU A 25 -2.46 27.68 -11.41
CA GLU A 25 -1.95 29.06 -11.43
C GLU A 25 -0.57 29.16 -12.07
N GLN A 26 0.25 28.11 -11.97
CA GLN A 26 1.54 27.99 -12.64
C GLN A 26 1.45 27.49 -14.10
N GLY A 27 0.22 27.32 -14.64
CA GLY A 27 -0.02 26.95 -16.04
C GLY A 27 -0.15 25.44 -16.30
N LEU A 28 -0.16 24.59 -15.27
CA LEU A 28 -0.31 23.14 -15.43
C LEU A 28 -1.79 22.72 -15.38
N GLN A 29 -2.27 22.05 -16.43
CA GLN A 29 -3.65 21.58 -16.56
C GLN A 29 -3.91 20.28 -15.77
N VAL A 30 -3.90 20.37 -14.43
CA VAL A 30 -4.21 19.23 -13.56
C VAL A 30 -5.42 19.52 -12.68
N ALA A 31 -6.39 18.60 -12.68
CA ALA A 31 -7.57 18.64 -11.83
C ALA A 31 -7.52 17.53 -10.79
N ALA A 32 -8.07 17.79 -9.60
CA ALA A 32 -8.16 16.81 -8.51
C ALA A 32 -8.87 15.51 -8.95
N ARG A 33 -9.89 15.61 -9.81
CA ARG A 33 -10.57 14.45 -10.40
C ARG A 33 -9.63 13.55 -11.20
N THR A 34 -8.74 14.16 -11.99
CA THR A 34 -7.79 13.46 -12.87
C THR A 34 -6.71 12.78 -12.02
N TYR A 35 -6.24 13.46 -10.98
CA TYR A 35 -5.35 12.86 -9.98
C TYR A 35 -5.99 11.66 -9.28
N ARG A 36 -7.24 11.78 -8.82
CA ARG A 36 -7.96 10.68 -8.16
C ARG A 36 -8.17 9.49 -9.10
N ALA A 37 -8.57 9.73 -10.35
CA ALA A 37 -8.74 8.68 -11.35
C ALA A 37 -7.42 7.96 -11.68
N TRP A 38 -6.35 8.74 -11.87
CA TRP A 38 -5.00 8.21 -12.07
C TRP A 38 -4.52 7.40 -10.87
N ARG A 39 -4.74 7.88 -9.65
CA ARG A 39 -4.35 7.19 -8.43
C ARG A 39 -5.15 5.90 -8.22
N ALA A 40 -6.44 5.92 -8.53
CA ALA A 40 -7.28 4.73 -8.48
C ALA A 40 -6.82 3.67 -9.51
N GLY A 41 -6.35 4.11 -10.68
CA GLY A 41 -5.79 3.23 -11.71
C GLY A 41 -4.42 2.64 -11.37
N ARG A 42 -3.65 3.28 -10.49
CA ARG A 42 -2.38 2.75 -9.94
C ARG A 42 -2.62 1.68 -8.87
N GLY A 43 -3.37 0.63 -9.22
CA GLY A 43 -3.75 -0.45 -8.32
C GLY A 43 -2.62 -0.84 -7.35
N VAL A 44 -3.00 -1.11 -6.10
CA VAL A 44 -2.06 -1.52 -5.05
C VAL A 44 -1.24 -2.70 -5.55
N ALA A 45 0.08 -2.64 -5.38
CA ALA A 45 0.96 -3.72 -5.83
C ALA A 45 0.47 -5.05 -5.24
N ALA A 46 0.44 -6.10 -6.05
CA ALA A 46 -0.06 -7.42 -5.62
C ALA A 46 0.62 -7.91 -4.33
N ARG A 47 1.89 -7.54 -4.14
CA ARG A 47 2.65 -7.82 -2.92
C ARG A 47 2.14 -7.08 -1.69
N THR A 48 1.78 -5.81 -1.82
CA THR A 48 1.20 -5.04 -0.72
C THR A 48 -0.13 -5.66 -0.26
N VAL A 49 -0.94 -6.16 -1.20
CA VAL A 49 -2.16 -6.90 -0.87
C VAL A 49 -1.83 -8.22 -0.16
N SER A 50 -0.91 -9.03 -0.69
CA SER A 50 -0.56 -10.31 -0.05
C SER A 50 0.06 -10.12 1.33
N ASP A 51 0.91 -9.12 1.50
CA ASP A 51 1.58 -8.83 2.77
C ASP A 51 0.57 -8.30 3.80
N ALA A 52 -0.43 -7.51 3.37
CA ALA A 52 -1.51 -7.06 4.27
C ALA A 52 -2.28 -8.25 4.86
N VAL A 53 -2.58 -9.28 4.07
CA VAL A 53 -3.23 -10.51 4.55
C VAL A 53 -2.35 -11.24 5.57
N VAL A 54 -1.04 -11.32 5.33
CA VAL A 54 -0.09 -11.93 6.28
C VAL A 54 -0.01 -11.13 7.58
N VAL A 55 0.06 -9.81 7.50
CA VAL A 55 0.10 -8.91 8.66
C VAL A 55 -1.18 -9.02 9.48
N ASP A 56 -2.34 -9.11 8.83
CA ASP A 56 -3.63 -9.28 9.49
C ASP A 56 -3.70 -10.60 10.26
N ALA A 57 -3.28 -11.70 9.62
CA ALA A 57 -3.20 -13.00 10.27
C ALA A 57 -2.23 -13.00 11.48
N LEU A 58 -1.10 -12.30 11.38
CA LEU A 58 -0.20 -12.12 12.52
C LEU A 58 -0.87 -11.33 13.65
N ARG A 59 -1.59 -10.25 13.34
CA ARG A 59 -2.34 -9.48 14.34
C ARG A 59 -3.40 -10.32 15.05
N ALA A 60 -4.06 -11.23 14.34
CA ALA A 60 -5.05 -12.14 14.90
C ALA A 60 -4.45 -13.11 15.94
N THR A 61 -3.15 -13.39 15.90
CA THR A 61 -2.48 -14.28 16.88
C THR A 61 -2.14 -13.59 18.21
N ARG A 62 -2.34 -12.27 18.35
CA ARG A 62 -2.05 -11.57 19.60
C ARG A 62 -2.92 -12.08 20.74
N GLY A 63 -2.31 -12.43 21.87
CA GLY A 63 -3.00 -13.00 23.03
C GLY A 63 -3.29 -14.52 22.94
N THR A 64 -2.89 -15.17 21.84
CA THR A 64 -2.96 -16.64 21.68
C THR A 64 -1.60 -17.28 21.99
N PRO A 65 -1.55 -18.59 22.30
CA PRO A 65 -0.27 -19.33 22.41
C PRO A 65 0.59 -19.22 21.14
N GLU A 66 -0.02 -19.18 19.97
CA GLU A 66 0.62 -19.02 18.66
C GLU A 66 1.34 -17.67 18.54
N GLY A 67 0.87 -16.63 19.24
CA GLY A 67 1.51 -15.31 19.28
C GLY A 67 2.92 -15.33 19.85
N LEU A 68 3.29 -16.36 20.62
CA LEU A 68 4.64 -16.57 21.15
C LEU A 68 5.57 -17.25 20.14
N TYR A 69 5.06 -17.69 18.98
CA TYR A 69 5.86 -18.39 17.99
C TYR A 69 6.86 -17.45 17.34
N GLY A 70 8.13 -17.80 17.41
CA GLY A 70 9.16 -17.15 16.61
C GLY A 70 8.92 -17.33 15.11
N ARG A 71 9.57 -16.49 14.29
CA ARG A 71 9.38 -16.40 12.83
C ARG A 71 9.22 -17.72 12.09
N ARG A 72 10.12 -18.70 12.34
CA ARG A 72 10.12 -19.99 11.63
C ARG A 72 8.87 -20.83 11.96
N LYS A 73 8.50 -20.89 13.25
CA LYS A 73 7.31 -21.62 13.71
C LYS A 73 6.04 -20.92 13.25
N MET A 74 6.01 -19.59 13.28
CA MET A 74 4.90 -18.81 12.77
C MET A 74 4.69 -19.01 11.26
N ALA A 75 5.78 -19.01 10.47
CA ALA A 75 5.67 -19.26 9.03
C ALA A 75 5.07 -20.64 8.72
N HIS A 76 5.44 -21.66 9.50
CA HIS A 76 4.86 -22.99 9.37
C HIS A 76 3.39 -23.04 9.83
N HIS A 77 3.06 -22.33 10.91
CA HIS A 77 1.69 -22.21 11.40
C HIS A 77 0.78 -21.55 10.35
N LEU A 78 1.14 -20.38 9.84
CA LEU A 78 0.35 -19.65 8.84
C LEU A 78 0.18 -20.45 7.53
N ARG A 79 1.22 -21.14 7.07
CA ARG A 79 1.13 -22.03 5.89
C ARG A 79 0.12 -23.17 6.10
N ARG A 80 0.09 -23.76 7.31
CA ARG A 80 -0.88 -24.80 7.66
C ARG A 80 -2.30 -24.25 7.73
N SER A 81 -2.47 -22.98 8.13
CA SER A 81 -3.74 -22.26 8.14
C SER A 81 -4.20 -21.81 6.74
N GLY A 82 -3.52 -22.22 5.66
CA GLY A 82 -3.91 -21.94 4.29
C GLY A 82 -3.34 -20.64 3.69
N LEU A 83 -2.53 -19.89 4.45
CA LEU A 83 -1.91 -18.66 3.95
C LEU A 83 -0.65 -18.99 3.13
N ARG A 84 -0.78 -18.82 1.81
CA ARG A 84 0.37 -18.83 0.88
C ARG A 84 0.67 -17.39 0.46
N TRP A 85 1.78 -16.85 0.94
CA TRP A 85 2.35 -15.62 0.38
C TRP A 85 3.55 -15.99 -0.48
N ARG A 86 3.68 -15.35 -1.64
CA ARG A 86 4.75 -15.65 -2.60
C ARG A 86 5.99 -14.85 -2.21
N SER A 87 7.08 -15.53 -1.86
CA SER A 87 8.37 -14.88 -1.70
C SER A 87 8.93 -14.51 -3.07
N ALA A 88 8.84 -13.21 -3.42
CA ALA A 88 9.41 -12.51 -4.58
C ALA A 88 8.71 -12.69 -5.95
N PRO A 89 8.62 -11.61 -6.77
CA PRO A 89 8.26 -11.72 -8.20
C PRO A 89 9.44 -12.33 -9.00
N PRO A 90 9.19 -13.01 -10.13
CA PRO A 90 10.27 -13.36 -11.05
C PRO A 90 10.92 -12.07 -11.54
N THR A 91 12.22 -11.94 -11.34
CA THR A 91 13.05 -10.99 -12.08
C THR A 91 13.02 -11.44 -13.54
N GLY A 92 12.29 -10.69 -14.37
CA GLY A 92 12.31 -10.77 -15.83
C GLY A 92 12.64 -9.39 -16.37
#